data_AF-A0A1C2GKA2-F1
#
_entry.id   AF-A0A1C2GKA2-F1
#
_cell.length_a   1.000
_cell.length_b   1.000
_cell.length_c   1.000
_cell.angle_alpha   90.00
_cell.angle_beta   90.00
_cell.angle_gamma   90.00
#
_symmetry.space_group_name_H-M   'P 1'
#
loop_
_entity.id
_entity.type
_entity.pdbx_description
1 polymer ?
#
loop_
_entity_poly.entity_id
_entity_poly.type
_entity_poly.pdbx_seq_one_letter_code
_entity_poly.pdbx_strand_id
1 'polypeptide(L)'
;MRKLLTVILLAVSVSACKKESGSSASNQTPDAVVNDQHDPLALSPMTSITVTTESALKTAVANAKAGDIITISGTINLTSTLQLLASGTSSSKINLTGGTLNCSGMPSGSWGVKVNGSYWNITNITIKNAPSCGIVFQTGGYNYAYNITSTANGDTGIQIYNGGHDDNITYCTSSENYDASTGGENADGFTCKLSGGANNRFDHCTAHHNSDDGWDLYGQPYTVTITNCTSSNNGFGSAGDGNGFKLGSAGQSVPHTVTNCTATNNLAWGYDGNGNTGHITTTGSGGSGNGAGLFTRIY
;
A
#
# COMPACT_ATOMS: atom_id res chain seq x y z
N MET A 1 -44.86 2.98 32.83
CA MET A 1 -44.29 4.34 32.77
C MET A 1 -43.76 4.58 31.36
N ARG A 2 -44.39 5.48 30.62
CA ARG A 2 -44.07 5.80 29.22
C ARG A 2 -42.79 6.65 29.16
N LYS A 3 -41.80 6.27 28.35
CA LYS A 3 -40.63 7.12 28.04
C LYS A 3 -41.00 8.10 26.93
N LEU A 4 -40.85 9.38 27.22
CA LEU A 4 -41.13 10.53 26.36
C LEU A 4 -39.99 10.69 25.34
N LEU A 5 -40.33 10.78 24.06
CA LEU A 5 -39.42 11.06 22.95
C LEU A 5 -39.46 12.57 22.69
N THR A 6 -38.34 13.26 22.89
CA THR A 6 -38.22 14.70 22.59
C THR A 6 -37.80 14.88 21.14
N VAL A 7 -38.69 15.47 20.34
CA VAL A 7 -38.43 15.89 18.95
C VAL A 7 -37.95 17.34 18.96
N ILE A 8 -36.76 17.60 18.43
CA ILE A 8 -36.23 18.96 18.21
C ILE A 8 -36.60 19.38 16.78
N LEU A 9 -37.40 20.45 16.68
CA LEU A 9 -37.85 21.06 15.44
C LEU A 9 -36.79 22.08 14.96
N LEU A 10 -36.22 21.86 13.78
CA LEU A 10 -35.28 22.80 13.15
C LEU A 10 -36.06 23.82 12.31
N ALA A 11 -35.99 25.10 12.67
CA ALA A 11 -36.62 26.19 11.92
C ALA A 11 -35.72 26.62 10.74
N VAL A 12 -36.29 26.57 9.53
CA VAL A 12 -35.67 27.08 8.30
C VAL A 12 -36.13 28.54 8.10
N SER A 13 -35.20 29.49 8.07
CA SER A 13 -35.48 30.87 7.66
C SER A 13 -35.01 31.09 6.23
N VAL A 14 -35.97 31.37 5.36
CA VAL A 14 -35.80 31.81 3.97
C VAL A 14 -35.69 33.33 3.99
N SER A 15 -34.64 33.92 3.40
CA SER A 15 -34.59 35.36 3.14
C SER A 15 -34.45 35.63 1.65
N ALA A 16 -35.39 36.43 1.17
CA ALA A 16 -35.67 36.73 -0.22
C ALA A 16 -34.73 37.81 -0.79
N CYS A 17 -34.49 37.69 -2.09
CA CYS A 17 -33.87 38.71 -2.94
C CYS A 17 -34.65 40.03 -2.96
N LYS A 18 -33.92 41.15 -2.87
CA LYS A 18 -34.33 42.43 -3.46
C LYS A 18 -33.17 43.03 -4.25
N LYS A 19 -33.55 43.56 -5.42
CA LYS A 19 -32.72 44.22 -6.43
C LYS A 19 -33.12 45.69 -6.44
N GLU A 20 -32.18 46.62 -6.29
CA GLU A 20 -32.36 48.01 -6.72
C GLU A 20 -31.06 48.62 -7.27
N SER A 21 -31.30 49.63 -8.10
CA SER A 21 -30.49 50.25 -9.14
C SER A 21 -29.39 51.21 -8.65
N GLY A 22 -28.43 51.46 -9.55
CA GLY A 22 -27.19 52.19 -9.29
C GLY A 22 -27.29 53.70 -9.09
N SER A 23 -26.14 54.26 -8.72
CA SER A 23 -25.74 55.65 -8.88
C SER A 23 -24.23 55.77 -8.64
N SER A 24 -23.53 56.26 -9.64
CA SER A 24 -22.10 56.62 -9.65
C SER A 24 -21.82 57.89 -8.84
N ALA A 25 -20.81 57.87 -7.98
CA ALA A 25 -20.07 59.06 -7.56
C ALA A 25 -18.69 58.68 -7.02
N SER A 26 -17.66 59.28 -7.62
CA SER A 26 -16.26 59.27 -7.19
C SER A 26 -16.05 60.13 -5.94
N ASN A 27 -15.26 59.66 -4.97
CA ASN A 27 -14.42 60.55 -4.18
C ASN A 27 -13.21 59.83 -3.57
N GLN A 28 -12.07 60.51 -3.55
CA GLN A 28 -10.73 59.99 -3.23
C GLN A 28 -10.39 60.01 -1.72
N THR A 29 -9.65 58.97 -1.30
CA THR A 29 -8.62 58.88 -0.21
C THR A 29 -9.05 59.01 1.27
N PRO A 30 -8.33 58.40 2.26
CA PRO A 30 -6.94 57.92 2.22
C PRO A 30 -6.68 56.48 2.72
N ASP A 31 -5.44 56.06 2.50
CA ASP A 31 -4.80 54.78 2.78
C ASP A 31 -5.20 54.08 4.09
N ALA A 32 -5.79 52.89 3.95
CA ALA A 32 -5.69 51.83 4.94
C ALA A 32 -4.82 50.74 4.33
N VAL A 33 -3.55 50.70 4.77
CA VAL A 33 -2.65 49.57 4.51
C VAL A 33 -3.23 48.36 5.23
N VAL A 34 -4.01 47.55 4.50
CA VAL A 34 -4.32 46.20 4.92
C VAL A 34 -3.03 45.41 4.75
N ASN A 35 -2.35 45.17 5.87
CA ASN A 35 -1.22 44.27 5.94
C ASN A 35 -1.75 42.85 5.73
N ASP A 36 -1.94 42.47 4.47
CA ASP A 36 -2.21 41.10 4.06
C ASP A 36 -0.90 40.31 4.20
N GLN A 37 -0.57 39.98 5.45
CA GLN A 37 0.41 38.95 5.76
C GLN A 37 -0.26 37.61 5.41
N HIS A 38 -0.35 37.32 4.12
CA HIS A 38 -0.31 35.96 3.64
C HIS A 38 1.06 35.41 4.05
N ASP A 39 1.12 34.89 5.28
CA ASP A 39 2.25 34.12 5.77
C ASP A 39 2.44 32.97 4.78
N PRO A 40 3.50 32.97 3.94
CA PRO A 40 3.73 31.83 3.07
C PRO A 40 3.98 30.66 4.02
N LEU A 41 3.20 29.59 3.90
CA LEU A 41 3.45 28.34 4.61
C LEU A 41 4.93 28.03 4.49
N ALA A 42 5.69 28.32 5.55
CA ALA A 42 7.13 28.21 5.52
C ALA A 42 7.43 26.72 5.40
N LEU A 43 7.73 26.28 4.18
CA LEU A 43 8.27 24.95 3.94
C LEU A 43 9.49 24.83 4.84
N SER A 44 9.40 23.93 5.83
CA SER A 44 10.60 23.53 6.58
C SER A 44 11.65 23.13 5.54
N PRO A 45 12.91 23.57 5.67
CA PRO A 45 13.93 23.28 4.67
C PRO A 45 14.02 21.77 4.48
N MET A 46 13.74 21.31 3.25
CA MET A 46 13.82 19.90 2.89
C MET A 46 15.26 19.42 3.10
N THR A 47 15.42 18.37 3.88
CA THR A 47 16.73 17.79 4.17
C THR A 47 16.98 16.62 3.22
N SER A 48 18.15 16.62 2.57
CA SER A 48 18.63 15.46 1.80
C SER A 48 19.82 14.84 2.51
N ILE A 49 19.69 13.57 2.93
CA ILE A 49 20.71 12.82 3.66
C ILE A 49 20.99 11.48 3.00
N THR A 50 22.26 11.08 2.97
CA THR A 50 22.68 9.73 2.60
C THR A 50 23.12 8.98 3.85
N VAL A 51 22.60 7.77 4.04
CA VAL A 51 22.88 6.91 5.20
C VAL A 51 23.53 5.60 4.76
N THR A 52 24.51 5.15 5.54
CA THR A 52 25.28 3.90 5.30
C THR A 52 25.25 2.95 6.50
N THR A 53 24.63 3.35 7.61
CA THR A 53 24.54 2.54 8.84
C THR A 53 23.10 2.48 9.34
N GLU A 54 22.77 1.40 10.06
CA GLU A 54 21.43 1.22 10.63
C GLU A 54 21.05 2.36 11.60
N SER A 55 21.98 2.78 12.46
CA SER A 55 21.75 3.85 13.42
C SER A 55 21.40 5.18 12.72
N ALA A 56 22.13 5.53 11.66
CA ALA A 56 21.85 6.73 10.87
C ALA A 56 20.50 6.62 10.15
N LEU A 57 20.18 5.47 9.57
CA LEU A 57 18.88 5.23 8.91
C LEU A 57 17.72 5.36 9.89
N LYS A 58 17.78 4.67 11.05
CA LYS A 58 16.75 4.75 12.10
C LYS A 58 16.55 6.18 12.60
N THR A 59 17.65 6.90 12.80
CA THR A 59 17.60 8.32 13.21
C THR A 59 16.96 9.18 12.13
N ALA A 60 17.31 8.98 10.86
CA ALA A 60 16.78 9.75 9.74
C ALA A 60 15.26 9.54 9.59
N VAL A 61 14.79 8.28 9.57
CA VAL A 61 13.34 8.01 9.39
C VAL A 61 12.49 8.45 10.58
N ALA A 62 13.04 8.39 11.80
CA ALA A 62 12.34 8.82 13.01
C ALA A 62 12.15 10.35 13.08
N ASN A 63 13.07 11.12 12.48
CA ASN A 63 13.05 12.58 12.48
C ASN A 63 12.55 13.18 11.16
N ALA A 64 12.19 12.33 10.19
CA ALA A 64 11.81 12.76 8.86
C ALA A 64 10.56 13.67 8.88
N LYS A 65 10.60 14.70 8.05
CA LYS A 65 9.51 15.65 7.83
C LYS A 65 9.09 15.62 6.37
N ALA A 66 7.90 16.14 6.10
CA ALA A 66 7.35 16.26 4.76
C ALA A 66 8.37 16.90 3.79
N GLY A 67 8.74 16.18 2.74
CA GLY A 67 9.70 16.63 1.72
C GLY A 67 11.14 16.15 1.90
N ASP A 68 11.49 15.59 3.06
CA ASP A 68 12.83 15.06 3.28
C ASP A 68 13.16 13.90 2.32
N ILE A 69 14.45 13.75 2.03
CA ILE A 69 15.01 12.71 1.18
C ILE A 69 16.06 11.93 1.96
N ILE A 70 15.83 10.64 2.13
CA ILE A 70 16.73 9.70 2.79
C ILE A 70 17.21 8.70 1.74
N THR A 71 18.50 8.74 1.42
CA THR A 71 19.12 7.82 0.47
C THR A 71 19.92 6.76 1.22
N ILE A 72 19.58 5.49 1.05
CA ILE A 72 20.37 4.36 1.54
C ILE A 72 21.49 4.09 0.54
N SER A 73 22.73 4.13 1.01
CA SER A 73 23.90 3.80 0.20
C SER A 73 24.49 2.45 0.63
N GLY A 74 24.55 1.52 -0.31
CA GLY A 74 25.05 0.16 -0.08
C GLY A 74 24.06 -0.72 0.69
N THR A 75 24.59 -1.68 1.43
CA THR A 75 23.80 -2.61 2.25
C THR A 75 23.84 -2.20 3.71
N ILE A 76 22.67 -2.03 4.31
CA ILE A 76 22.49 -1.88 5.76
C ILE A 76 21.95 -3.21 6.31
N ASN A 77 22.66 -3.79 7.28
CA ASN A 77 22.17 -4.94 8.02
C ASN A 77 21.28 -4.43 9.16
N LEU A 78 20.00 -4.80 9.13
CA LEU A 78 19.05 -4.45 10.18
C LEU A 78 19.11 -5.47 11.32
N THR A 79 18.97 -4.96 12.54
CA THR A 79 18.88 -5.72 13.79
C THR A 79 17.49 -5.66 14.40
N SER A 80 16.61 -4.80 13.88
CA SER A 80 15.18 -4.75 14.21
C SER A 80 14.38 -4.16 13.05
N THR A 81 13.04 -4.31 13.08
CA THR A 81 12.13 -3.69 12.11
C THR A 81 12.40 -2.20 11.96
N LEU A 82 12.53 -1.73 10.72
CA LEU A 82 12.57 -0.31 10.39
C LEU A 82 11.15 0.26 10.43
N GLN A 83 10.90 1.20 11.34
CA GLN A 83 9.58 1.80 11.55
C GLN A 83 9.49 3.14 10.81
N LEU A 84 8.60 3.24 9.82
CA LEU A 84 8.27 4.49 9.13
C LEU A 84 6.98 5.06 9.75
N LEU A 85 7.13 5.79 10.85
CA LEU A 85 6.01 6.33 11.63
C LEU A 85 5.63 7.76 11.24
N ALA A 86 6.59 8.56 10.75
CA ALA A 86 6.36 9.93 10.31
C ALA A 86 5.42 9.96 9.10
N SER A 87 4.75 11.09 8.88
CA SER A 87 3.89 11.28 7.70
C SER A 87 4.31 12.53 6.94
N GLY A 88 4.34 12.40 5.61
CA GLY A 88 4.42 13.55 4.71
C GLY A 88 3.06 14.20 4.53
N THR A 89 2.92 14.95 3.45
CA THR A 89 1.64 15.50 2.99
C THR A 89 1.39 15.16 1.53
N SER A 90 0.18 15.43 1.04
CA SER A 90 -0.16 15.26 -0.38
C SER A 90 0.73 16.08 -1.31
N SER A 91 1.20 17.24 -0.87
CA SER A 91 2.10 18.12 -1.62
C SER A 91 3.58 17.86 -1.38
N SER A 92 3.94 17.09 -0.35
CA SER A 92 5.34 16.90 0.07
C SER A 92 5.51 15.55 0.78
N LYS A 93 5.75 14.50 -0.01
CA LYS A 93 6.00 13.14 0.49
C LYS A 93 7.38 13.06 1.18
N ILE A 94 7.52 12.14 2.13
CA ILE A 94 8.84 11.77 2.67
C ILE A 94 9.44 10.72 1.73
N ASN A 95 10.67 10.91 1.28
CA ASN A 95 11.31 10.06 0.28
C ASN A 95 12.36 9.15 0.92
N LEU A 96 12.24 7.84 0.70
CA LEU A 96 13.23 6.83 1.09
C LEU A 96 13.66 6.08 -0.16
N THR A 97 14.95 6.08 -0.49
CA THR A 97 15.40 5.48 -1.76
C THR A 97 16.74 4.77 -1.69
N GLY A 98 16.93 3.80 -2.60
CA GLY A 98 18.22 3.17 -2.90
C GLY A 98 18.58 1.96 -2.02
N GLY A 99 19.76 1.41 -2.25
CA GLY A 99 20.43 0.48 -1.34
C GLY A 99 19.70 -0.84 -1.07
N THR A 100 20.21 -1.57 -0.07
CA THR A 100 19.69 -2.87 0.36
C THR A 100 19.53 -2.91 1.87
N LEU A 101 18.37 -3.37 2.34
CA LEU A 101 18.10 -3.72 3.73
C LEU A 101 18.20 -5.24 3.86
N ASN A 102 19.27 -5.71 4.49
CA ASN A 102 19.43 -7.12 4.83
C ASN A 102 18.92 -7.38 6.25
N CYS A 103 17.87 -8.18 6.36
CA CYS A 103 17.15 -8.41 7.62
C CYS A 103 17.54 -9.73 8.30
N SER A 104 18.53 -10.45 7.78
CA SER A 104 18.90 -11.80 8.24
C SER A 104 19.35 -11.87 9.71
N GLY A 105 19.72 -10.75 10.32
CA GLY A 105 20.14 -10.65 11.72
C GLY A 105 19.03 -10.28 12.71
N MET A 106 17.78 -10.18 12.24
CA MET A 106 16.66 -9.72 13.06
C MET A 106 16.01 -10.85 13.87
N PRO A 107 15.35 -10.55 15.01
CA PRO A 107 14.60 -11.54 15.78
C PRO A 107 13.47 -12.20 14.97
N SER A 108 13.16 -13.46 15.29
CA SER A 108 12.02 -14.19 14.69
C SER A 108 10.71 -13.39 14.78
N GLY A 109 9.90 -13.45 13.72
CA GLY A 109 8.64 -12.71 13.62
C GLY A 109 8.79 -11.22 13.31
N SER A 110 10.02 -10.69 13.16
CA SER A 110 10.21 -9.28 12.80
C SER A 110 9.92 -9.05 11.32
N TRP A 111 9.10 -8.04 11.01
CA TRP A 111 9.00 -7.49 9.65
C TRP A 111 10.27 -6.73 9.29
N GLY A 112 10.66 -6.70 8.01
CA GLY A 112 11.80 -5.88 7.57
C GLY A 112 11.51 -4.38 7.74
N VAL A 113 10.50 -3.89 7.01
CA VAL A 113 10.04 -2.49 7.06
C VAL A 113 8.56 -2.44 7.42
N LYS A 114 8.21 -1.57 8.36
CA LYS A 114 6.83 -1.30 8.74
C LYS A 114 6.45 0.15 8.43
N VAL A 115 5.50 0.34 7.53
CA VAL A 115 4.98 1.64 7.10
C VAL A 115 3.65 1.90 7.81
N ASN A 116 3.71 2.69 8.88
CA ASN A 116 2.53 3.13 9.62
C ASN A 116 2.11 4.56 9.26
N GLY A 117 3.07 5.38 8.81
CA GLY A 117 2.82 6.73 8.36
C GLY A 117 2.12 6.80 7.00
N SER A 118 1.73 8.02 6.64
CA SER A 118 1.12 8.33 5.35
C SER A 118 2.06 9.16 4.48
N TYR A 119 1.81 9.16 3.16
CA TYR A 119 2.56 9.99 2.20
C TYR A 119 4.07 9.70 2.17
N TRP A 120 4.47 8.43 2.30
CA TRP A 120 5.82 8.00 1.94
C TRP A 120 5.96 7.79 0.43
N ASN A 121 7.17 8.03 -0.06
CA ASN A 121 7.63 7.68 -1.40
C ASN A 121 8.87 6.79 -1.26
N ILE A 122 8.68 5.47 -1.39
CA ILE A 122 9.67 4.44 -1.12
C ILE A 122 10.10 3.83 -2.46
N THR A 123 11.35 4.06 -2.87
CA THR A 123 11.77 3.72 -4.24
C THR A 123 13.10 3.01 -4.33
N ASN A 124 13.29 2.11 -5.30
CA ASN A 124 14.61 1.57 -5.66
C ASN A 124 15.35 0.88 -4.49
N ILE A 125 14.62 0.20 -3.60
CA ILE A 125 15.18 -0.49 -2.43
C ILE A 125 15.06 -1.99 -2.62
N THR A 126 16.09 -2.73 -2.23
CA THR A 126 15.99 -4.18 -2.00
C THR A 126 15.79 -4.46 -0.52
N ILE A 127 14.77 -5.25 -0.16
CA ILE A 127 14.52 -5.76 1.18
C ILE A 127 14.61 -7.27 1.12
N LYS A 128 15.44 -7.87 1.97
CA LYS A 128 15.62 -9.32 1.91
C LYS A 128 15.85 -9.97 3.27
N ASN A 129 15.57 -11.26 3.33
CA ASN A 129 15.81 -12.11 4.51
C ASN A 129 15.09 -11.60 5.77
N ALA A 130 13.93 -10.95 5.64
CA ALA A 130 13.14 -10.61 6.81
C ALA A 130 12.63 -11.89 7.48
N PRO A 131 12.67 -12.02 8.82
CA PRO A 131 12.15 -13.21 9.50
C PRO A 131 10.64 -13.42 9.34
N SER A 132 9.89 -12.37 9.04
CA SER A 132 8.49 -12.39 8.59
C SER A 132 8.40 -11.54 7.33
N CYS A 133 7.36 -10.75 7.13
CA CYS A 133 7.13 -10.01 5.89
C CYS A 133 8.27 -9.02 5.58
N GLY A 134 8.59 -8.86 4.30
CA GLY A 134 9.64 -7.94 3.85
C GLY A 134 9.28 -6.48 4.14
N ILE A 135 8.17 -6.00 3.59
CA ILE A 135 7.59 -4.69 3.88
C ILE A 135 6.08 -4.77 4.08
N VAL A 136 5.59 -4.08 5.09
CA VAL A 136 4.16 -4.02 5.40
C VAL A 136 3.65 -2.57 5.45
N PHE A 137 2.47 -2.32 4.89
CA PHE A 137 1.71 -1.07 4.95
C PHE A 137 0.49 -1.27 5.84
N GLN A 138 0.37 -0.46 6.89
CA GLN A 138 -0.65 -0.61 7.92
C GLN A 138 -1.13 0.76 8.39
N THR A 139 -2.40 0.92 8.73
CA THR A 139 -3.01 2.13 9.35
C THR A 139 -2.95 3.45 8.56
N GLY A 140 -1.78 3.85 8.05
CA GLY A 140 -1.60 5.01 7.19
C GLY A 140 -1.97 4.72 5.74
N GLY A 141 -1.82 5.72 4.88
CA GLY A 141 -2.17 5.58 3.47
C GLY A 141 -1.49 6.58 2.55
N TYR A 142 -1.91 6.57 1.28
CA TYR A 142 -1.32 7.43 0.24
C TYR A 142 0.19 7.22 0.05
N ASN A 143 0.70 6.04 0.36
CA ASN A 143 2.11 5.72 0.17
C ASN A 143 2.37 5.25 -1.27
N TYR A 144 3.58 5.50 -1.74
CA TYR A 144 4.04 5.02 -3.02
C TYR A 144 5.23 4.09 -2.80
N ALA A 145 5.15 2.90 -3.39
CA ALA A 145 6.24 1.94 -3.48
C ALA A 145 6.58 1.74 -4.95
N TYR A 146 7.81 2.05 -5.34
CA TYR A 146 8.24 1.96 -6.73
C TYR A 146 9.56 1.23 -6.87
N ASN A 147 9.62 0.21 -7.74
CA ASN A 147 10.87 -0.53 -8.00
C ASN A 147 11.50 -1.08 -6.70
N ILE A 148 10.65 -1.67 -5.84
CA ILE A 148 11.11 -2.40 -4.65
C ILE A 148 11.29 -3.87 -5.03
N THR A 149 12.42 -4.45 -4.64
CA THR A 149 12.62 -5.91 -4.66
C THR A 149 12.48 -6.43 -3.24
N SER A 150 11.49 -7.27 -2.96
CA SER A 150 11.31 -7.94 -1.67
C SER A 150 11.51 -9.44 -1.84
N THR A 151 12.53 -10.04 -1.21
CA THR A 151 12.88 -11.43 -1.51
C THR A 151 13.46 -12.24 -0.36
N ALA A 152 13.27 -13.56 -0.41
CA ALA A 152 13.79 -14.50 0.57
C ALA A 152 13.32 -14.21 2.01
N ASN A 153 12.11 -13.66 2.15
CA ASN A 153 11.54 -13.37 3.45
C ASN A 153 10.83 -14.60 4.03
N GLY A 154 10.74 -14.67 5.35
CA GLY A 154 10.11 -15.76 6.10
C GLY A 154 8.58 -15.70 6.11
N ASP A 155 7.99 -14.81 5.31
CA ASP A 155 6.55 -14.60 5.10
C ASP A 155 6.40 -13.71 3.84
N THR A 156 5.22 -13.17 3.60
CA THR A 156 4.85 -12.32 2.46
C THR A 156 5.88 -11.24 2.13
N GLY A 157 6.25 -11.09 0.86
CA GLY A 157 7.23 -10.06 0.48
C GLY A 157 6.73 -8.62 0.64
N ILE A 158 5.54 -8.29 0.11
CA ILE A 158 4.95 -6.94 0.18
C ILE A 158 3.47 -7.04 0.59
N GLN A 159 3.13 -6.53 1.77
CA GLN A 159 1.78 -6.66 2.35
C GLN A 159 1.12 -5.32 2.65
N ILE A 160 -0.12 -5.15 2.22
CA ILE A 160 -1.04 -4.11 2.70
C ILE A 160 -2.08 -4.79 3.58
N TYR A 161 -2.29 -4.29 4.81
CA TYR A 161 -3.25 -4.89 5.74
C TYR A 161 -3.73 -3.88 6.79
N ASN A 162 -4.71 -4.27 7.60
CA ASN A 162 -5.19 -3.54 8.78
C ASN A 162 -5.27 -2.01 8.60
N GLY A 163 -6.11 -1.58 7.65
CA GLY A 163 -6.42 -0.18 7.37
C GLY A 163 -5.47 0.54 6.42
N GLY A 164 -4.40 -0.09 5.90
CA GLY A 164 -3.58 0.49 4.84
C GLY A 164 -4.43 0.84 3.61
N HIS A 165 -4.41 2.08 3.14
CA HIS A 165 -5.35 2.60 2.13
C HIS A 165 -4.69 3.56 1.15
N ASP A 166 -5.27 3.69 -0.05
CA ASP A 166 -4.77 4.58 -1.10
C ASP A 166 -3.29 4.35 -1.45
N ASP A 167 -2.74 3.17 -1.12
CA ASP A 167 -1.36 2.81 -1.38
C ASP A 167 -1.21 2.36 -2.84
N ASN A 168 -0.08 2.74 -3.43
CA ASN A 168 0.25 2.45 -4.82
C ASN A 168 1.57 1.71 -4.91
N ILE A 169 1.50 0.45 -5.33
CA ILE A 169 2.65 -0.43 -5.46
C ILE A 169 2.91 -0.64 -6.95
N THR A 170 4.05 -0.15 -7.46
CA THR A 170 4.30 -0.13 -8.91
C THR A 170 5.71 -0.61 -9.25
N TYR A 171 5.86 -1.41 -10.30
CA TYR A 171 7.17 -1.95 -10.74
C TYR A 171 7.93 -2.71 -9.65
N CYS A 172 7.23 -3.23 -8.65
CA CYS A 172 7.85 -3.99 -7.57
C CYS A 172 7.97 -5.47 -7.95
N THR A 173 8.99 -6.13 -7.41
CA THR A 173 9.21 -7.57 -7.53
C THR A 173 9.16 -8.21 -6.16
N SER A 174 8.41 -9.32 -6.04
CA SER A 174 8.34 -10.12 -4.81
C SER A 174 8.59 -11.60 -5.10
N SER A 175 9.61 -12.18 -4.48
CA SER A 175 10.06 -13.52 -4.86
C SER A 175 10.77 -14.32 -3.78
N GLU A 176 10.77 -15.64 -3.93
CA GLU A 176 11.50 -16.59 -3.06
C GLU A 176 11.08 -16.50 -1.59
N ASN A 177 9.88 -15.98 -1.31
CA ASN A 177 9.37 -15.87 0.06
C ASN A 177 8.85 -17.25 0.51
N TYR A 178 9.18 -17.64 1.74
CA TYR A 178 8.87 -18.97 2.28
C TYR A 178 8.73 -18.94 3.80
N ASP A 179 7.55 -19.25 4.31
CA ASP A 179 7.29 -19.36 5.74
C ASP A 179 7.41 -20.81 6.24
N ALA A 180 8.62 -21.16 6.70
CA ALA A 180 8.96 -22.52 7.09
C ALA A 180 8.10 -23.10 8.22
N SER A 181 7.54 -22.25 9.09
CA SER A 181 6.71 -22.67 10.22
C SER A 181 5.39 -23.35 9.82
N THR A 182 4.90 -23.10 8.61
CA THR A 182 3.64 -23.68 8.11
C THR A 182 3.85 -24.58 6.90
N GLY A 183 5.10 -24.80 6.49
CA GLY A 183 5.40 -25.52 5.25
C GLY A 183 5.16 -24.68 3.99
N GLY A 184 5.16 -23.36 4.11
CA GLY A 184 5.03 -22.42 3.00
C GLY A 184 3.59 -21.98 2.70
N GLU A 185 2.65 -22.15 3.62
CA GLU A 185 1.21 -21.89 3.43
C GLU A 185 0.85 -20.39 3.49
N ASN A 186 1.74 -19.48 3.90
CA ASN A 186 1.38 -18.05 4.06
C ASN A 186 2.26 -17.06 3.29
N ALA A 187 3.45 -17.45 2.84
CA ALA A 187 4.38 -16.52 2.23
C ALA A 187 4.03 -16.22 0.77
N ASP A 188 3.24 -15.17 0.58
CA ASP A 188 2.84 -14.66 -0.73
C ASP A 188 3.87 -13.71 -1.36
N GLY A 189 3.69 -13.43 -2.65
CA GLY A 189 4.35 -12.32 -3.33
C GLY A 189 3.84 -10.98 -2.82
N PHE A 190 2.59 -10.66 -3.15
CA PHE A 190 1.92 -9.41 -2.80
C PHE A 190 0.58 -9.66 -2.12
N THR A 191 0.24 -8.85 -1.13
CA THR A 191 -1.07 -8.98 -0.49
C THR A 191 -1.73 -7.64 -0.25
N CYS A 192 -3.06 -7.65 -0.33
CA CYS A 192 -3.91 -6.64 0.29
C CYS A 192 -5.00 -7.43 1.02
N LYS A 193 -4.68 -7.87 2.24
CA LYS A 193 -5.43 -8.91 2.97
C LYS A 193 -5.66 -8.52 4.42
N LEU A 194 -6.50 -9.28 5.11
CA LEU A 194 -6.76 -9.13 6.55
C LEU A 194 -7.15 -7.69 6.93
N SER A 195 -8.27 -7.22 6.36
CA SER A 195 -8.83 -5.89 6.60
C SER A 195 -7.93 -4.73 6.14
N GLY A 196 -7.38 -4.82 4.92
CA GLY A 196 -6.84 -3.64 4.23
C GLY A 196 -7.91 -2.56 4.04
N GLY A 197 -7.48 -1.32 3.82
CA GLY A 197 -8.36 -0.21 3.48
C GLY A 197 -8.71 -0.17 1.99
N ALA A 198 -9.37 0.91 1.57
CA ALA A 198 -9.83 1.12 0.20
C ALA A 198 -8.73 1.65 -0.72
N ASN A 199 -9.00 1.65 -2.03
CA ASN A 199 -8.21 2.33 -3.07
C ASN A 199 -6.76 1.85 -3.24
N ASN A 200 -6.44 0.67 -2.72
CA ASN A 200 -5.13 0.06 -2.90
C ASN A 200 -4.96 -0.49 -4.32
N ARG A 201 -3.78 -0.28 -4.89
CA ARG A 201 -3.48 -0.68 -6.27
C ARG A 201 -2.08 -1.27 -6.43
N PHE A 202 -2.00 -2.23 -7.35
CA PHE A 202 -0.78 -2.86 -7.83
C PHE A 202 -0.70 -2.68 -9.34
N ASP A 203 0.44 -2.21 -9.85
CA ASP A 203 0.63 -1.98 -11.28
C ASP A 203 2.04 -2.34 -11.76
N HIS A 204 2.17 -3.09 -12.85
CA HIS A 204 3.46 -3.54 -13.39
C HIS A 204 4.33 -4.33 -12.38
N CYS A 205 3.72 -4.97 -11.39
CA CYS A 205 4.44 -5.76 -10.38
C CYS A 205 4.65 -7.21 -10.83
N THR A 206 5.71 -7.85 -10.33
CA THR A 206 6.06 -9.23 -10.65
C THR A 206 6.17 -10.07 -9.37
N ALA A 207 5.36 -11.12 -9.26
CA ALA A 207 5.47 -12.13 -8.21
C ALA A 207 5.98 -13.44 -8.80
N HIS A 208 7.05 -14.02 -8.24
CA HIS A 208 7.46 -15.34 -8.67
C HIS A 208 8.11 -16.18 -7.59
N HIS A 209 7.92 -17.51 -7.66
CA HIS A 209 8.51 -18.45 -6.71
C HIS A 209 8.24 -18.00 -5.27
N ASN A 210 6.99 -17.67 -4.94
CA ASN A 210 6.54 -17.52 -3.56
C ASN A 210 5.90 -18.84 -3.11
N SER A 211 6.02 -19.17 -1.82
CA SER A 211 5.68 -20.51 -1.37
C SER A 211 4.19 -20.79 -1.40
N ASP A 212 3.37 -19.77 -1.14
CA ASP A 212 1.90 -19.80 -1.23
C ASP A 212 1.42 -19.22 -2.58
N ASP A 213 0.96 -17.97 -2.63
CA ASP A 213 0.47 -17.36 -3.87
C ASP A 213 1.33 -16.22 -4.42
N GLY A 214 1.10 -15.85 -5.68
CA GLY A 214 1.62 -14.60 -6.21
C GLY A 214 0.92 -13.36 -5.64
N TRP A 215 -0.41 -13.40 -5.59
CA TRP A 215 -1.27 -12.38 -4.98
C TRP A 215 -2.31 -13.03 -4.07
N ASP A 216 -2.50 -12.50 -2.86
CA ASP A 216 -3.57 -12.90 -1.94
C ASP A 216 -4.38 -11.71 -1.41
N LEU A 217 -5.70 -11.76 -1.64
CA LEU A 217 -6.72 -10.79 -1.19
C LEU A 217 -7.63 -11.35 -0.08
N TYR A 218 -7.21 -12.38 0.64
CA TYR A 218 -7.98 -13.03 1.68
C TYR A 218 -8.51 -12.06 2.75
N GLY A 219 -9.83 -12.06 2.99
CA GLY A 219 -10.42 -11.22 4.02
C GLY A 219 -10.34 -9.71 3.73
N GLN A 220 -10.23 -9.32 2.46
CA GLN A 220 -10.19 -7.91 2.05
C GLN A 220 -11.61 -7.35 1.82
N PRO A 221 -12.08 -6.36 2.60
CA PRO A 221 -13.44 -5.82 2.45
C PRO A 221 -13.61 -4.81 1.32
N TYR A 222 -12.54 -4.28 0.73
CA TYR A 222 -12.61 -3.24 -0.30
C TYR A 222 -12.03 -3.69 -1.64
N THR A 223 -12.52 -3.11 -2.73
CA THR A 223 -11.97 -3.34 -4.07
C THR A 223 -10.47 -3.04 -4.11
N VAL A 224 -9.74 -3.94 -4.77
CA VAL A 224 -8.31 -3.82 -5.07
C VAL A 224 -8.15 -3.83 -6.57
N THR A 225 -7.31 -2.92 -7.07
CA THR A 225 -7.01 -2.80 -8.50
C THR A 225 -5.65 -3.40 -8.79
N ILE A 226 -5.60 -4.42 -9.66
CA ILE A 226 -4.37 -5.09 -10.08
C ILE A 226 -4.26 -4.93 -11.60
N THR A 227 -3.19 -4.30 -12.09
CA THR A 227 -3.03 -3.98 -13.52
C THR A 227 -1.63 -4.35 -14.01
N ASN A 228 -1.51 -4.91 -15.22
CA ASN A 228 -0.22 -5.20 -15.87
C ASN A 228 0.75 -6.05 -15.03
N CYS A 229 0.23 -6.85 -14.09
CA CYS A 229 1.04 -7.63 -13.17
C CYS A 229 1.32 -9.03 -13.71
N THR A 230 2.46 -9.61 -13.32
CA THR A 230 2.87 -10.97 -13.71
C THR A 230 3.02 -11.86 -12.49
N SER A 231 2.40 -13.03 -12.51
CA SER A 231 2.48 -14.06 -11.47
C SER A 231 3.01 -15.36 -12.04
N SER A 232 4.13 -15.89 -11.52
CA SER A 232 4.70 -17.13 -12.07
C SER A 232 5.37 -18.06 -11.07
N ASN A 233 5.21 -19.37 -11.27
CA ASN A 233 5.92 -20.40 -10.50
C ASN A 233 5.70 -20.29 -8.97
N ASN A 234 4.56 -19.77 -8.52
CA ASN A 234 4.20 -19.75 -7.09
C ASN A 234 3.61 -21.10 -6.67
N GLY A 235 3.64 -21.38 -5.36
CA GLY A 235 3.16 -22.64 -4.78
C GLY A 235 4.23 -23.70 -4.59
N PHE A 236 5.50 -23.33 -4.45
CA PHE A 236 6.57 -24.32 -4.26
C PHE A 236 6.65 -24.84 -2.81
N GLY A 237 5.87 -24.28 -1.89
CA GLY A 237 5.76 -24.78 -0.52
C GLY A 237 5.10 -26.16 -0.46
N SER A 238 5.43 -26.96 0.56
CA SER A 238 4.77 -28.26 0.77
C SER A 238 3.28 -28.13 1.10
N ALA A 239 2.87 -26.96 1.59
CA ALA A 239 1.51 -26.62 1.99
C ALA A 239 0.97 -25.36 1.30
N GLY A 240 1.69 -24.81 0.31
CA GLY A 240 1.22 -23.63 -0.42
C GLY A 240 0.08 -23.97 -1.38
N ASP A 241 -0.90 -23.07 -1.48
CA ASP A 241 -2.03 -23.21 -2.40
C ASP A 241 -1.59 -23.07 -3.86
N GLY A 242 -0.68 -22.13 -4.13
CA GLY A 242 -0.04 -22.02 -5.43
C GLY A 242 -0.86 -21.34 -6.50
N ASN A 243 -1.62 -20.31 -6.14
CA ASN A 243 -2.38 -19.51 -7.10
C ASN A 243 -1.53 -18.37 -7.66
N GLY A 244 -1.79 -18.01 -8.91
CA GLY A 244 -1.24 -16.81 -9.49
C GLY A 244 -1.83 -15.57 -8.83
N PHE A 245 -3.17 -15.51 -8.79
CA PHE A 245 -3.95 -14.45 -8.16
C PHE A 245 -5.12 -15.06 -7.35
N LYS A 246 -5.03 -15.10 -6.02
CA LYS A 246 -6.10 -15.43 -5.07
C LYS A 246 -6.89 -14.16 -4.74
N LEU A 247 -8.09 -14.03 -5.30
CA LEU A 247 -8.88 -12.80 -5.46
C LEU A 247 -10.04 -12.69 -4.45
N GLY A 248 -9.81 -13.16 -3.23
CA GLY A 248 -10.69 -12.88 -2.08
C GLY A 248 -10.79 -14.05 -1.12
N SER A 249 -11.91 -14.14 -0.41
CA SER A 249 -12.22 -15.25 0.48
C SER A 249 -13.71 -15.59 0.48
N ALA A 250 -14.03 -16.84 0.85
CA ALA A 250 -15.41 -17.27 1.05
C ALA A 250 -16.16 -16.34 2.04
N GLY A 251 -17.44 -16.11 1.76
CA GLY A 251 -18.29 -15.24 2.58
C GLY A 251 -18.16 -13.74 2.26
N GLN A 252 -17.34 -13.37 1.29
CA GLN A 252 -17.23 -11.99 0.80
C GLN A 252 -17.98 -11.77 -0.53
N SER A 253 -18.32 -10.51 -0.79
CA SER A 253 -18.83 -10.04 -2.07
C SER A 253 -18.16 -8.71 -2.42
N VAL A 254 -16.94 -8.79 -2.95
CA VAL A 254 -16.09 -7.62 -3.23
C VAL A 254 -15.67 -7.64 -4.71
N PRO A 255 -15.99 -6.59 -5.49
CA PRO A 255 -15.68 -6.56 -6.91
C PRO A 255 -14.24 -6.08 -7.13
N HIS A 256 -13.26 -6.99 -7.05
CA HIS A 256 -11.87 -6.69 -7.44
C HIS A 256 -11.72 -6.56 -8.97
N THR A 257 -10.65 -5.90 -9.42
CA THR A 257 -10.35 -5.76 -10.84
C THR A 257 -8.94 -6.23 -11.16
N VAL A 258 -8.81 -7.06 -12.18
CA VAL A 258 -7.54 -7.64 -12.63
C VAL A 258 -7.41 -7.44 -14.13
N THR A 259 -6.57 -6.48 -14.55
CA THR A 259 -6.50 -6.00 -15.93
C THR A 259 -5.12 -6.22 -16.53
N ASN A 260 -5.05 -6.82 -17.72
CA ASN A 260 -3.81 -7.11 -18.45
C ASN A 260 -2.76 -7.87 -17.63
N CYS A 261 -3.20 -8.72 -16.71
CA CYS A 261 -2.31 -9.54 -15.91
C CYS A 261 -1.93 -10.84 -16.63
N THR A 262 -0.80 -11.42 -16.25
CA THR A 262 -0.33 -12.70 -16.78
C THR A 262 -0.05 -13.67 -15.63
N ALA A 263 -0.63 -14.88 -15.68
CA ALA A 263 -0.39 -15.94 -14.70
C ALA A 263 0.19 -17.19 -15.38
N THR A 264 1.42 -17.58 -15.05
CA THR A 264 2.08 -18.72 -15.72
C THR A 264 2.72 -19.71 -14.76
N ASN A 265 2.52 -21.00 -14.99
CA ASN A 265 3.21 -22.08 -14.26
C ASN A 265 3.05 -22.04 -12.73
N ASN A 266 1.99 -21.42 -12.21
CA ASN A 266 1.68 -21.54 -10.78
C ASN A 266 1.20 -22.97 -10.49
N LEU A 267 1.48 -23.49 -9.28
CA LEU A 267 1.19 -24.88 -8.92
C LEU A 267 -0.30 -25.23 -9.13
N ALA A 268 -1.21 -24.33 -8.75
CA ALA A 268 -2.64 -24.50 -8.89
C ALA A 268 -3.23 -23.58 -9.97
N TRP A 269 -3.99 -22.55 -9.58
CA TRP A 269 -4.78 -21.75 -10.51
C TRP A 269 -4.04 -20.50 -10.98
N GLY A 270 -4.30 -20.06 -12.21
CA GLY A 270 -3.85 -18.74 -12.65
C GLY A 270 -4.56 -17.62 -11.89
N TYR A 271 -5.89 -17.67 -11.87
CA TYR A 271 -6.78 -16.73 -11.19
C TYR A 271 -7.86 -17.50 -10.44
N ASP A 272 -7.99 -17.20 -9.17
CA ASP A 272 -8.89 -17.89 -8.27
C ASP A 272 -9.71 -16.89 -7.46
N GLY A 273 -11.03 -16.87 -7.62
CA GLY A 273 -11.89 -15.99 -6.81
C GLY A 273 -11.96 -16.38 -5.33
N ASN A 274 -11.48 -17.57 -4.97
CA ASN A 274 -11.37 -18.08 -3.61
C ASN A 274 -12.67 -18.00 -2.78
N GLY A 275 -13.81 -18.15 -3.45
CA GLY A 275 -15.13 -18.08 -2.82
C GLY A 275 -15.69 -16.66 -2.62
N ASN A 276 -14.99 -15.62 -3.09
CA ASN A 276 -15.56 -14.29 -3.21
C ASN A 276 -16.67 -14.30 -4.27
N THR A 277 -17.88 -13.91 -3.86
CA THR A 277 -19.08 -13.89 -4.70
C THR A 277 -19.30 -12.54 -5.40
N GLY A 278 -18.38 -11.59 -5.21
CA GLY A 278 -18.40 -10.30 -5.92
C GLY A 278 -18.10 -10.49 -7.40
N HIS A 279 -18.60 -9.57 -8.22
CA HIS A 279 -18.32 -9.55 -9.65
C HIS A 279 -16.87 -9.09 -9.90
N ILE A 280 -15.93 -10.04 -9.89
CA ILE A 280 -14.52 -9.79 -10.15
C ILE A 280 -14.33 -9.59 -11.65
N THR A 281 -13.80 -8.43 -12.04
CA THR A 281 -13.62 -8.09 -13.46
C THR A 281 -12.22 -8.45 -13.93
N THR A 282 -12.11 -9.37 -14.90
CA THR A 282 -10.86 -9.77 -15.53
C THR A 282 -10.81 -9.28 -16.98
N THR A 283 -10.07 -8.21 -17.26
CA THR A 283 -9.99 -7.61 -18.61
C THR A 283 -8.61 -7.82 -19.21
N GLY A 284 -8.50 -8.50 -20.36
CA GLY A 284 -7.20 -8.72 -21.01
C GLY A 284 -6.21 -9.57 -20.20
N SER A 285 -6.65 -10.15 -19.07
CA SER A 285 -5.84 -10.99 -18.21
C SER A 285 -5.83 -12.43 -18.73
N GLY A 286 -4.67 -13.06 -18.73
CA GLY A 286 -4.47 -14.39 -19.32
C GLY A 286 -3.31 -15.15 -18.69
N GLY A 287 -2.90 -16.24 -19.32
CA GLY A 287 -1.87 -17.11 -18.75
C GLY A 287 -1.88 -18.53 -19.31
N SER A 288 -0.86 -19.31 -18.96
CA SER A 288 -0.71 -20.70 -19.41
C SER A 288 0.16 -21.51 -18.45
N GLY A 289 -0.01 -22.84 -18.46
CA GLY A 289 0.84 -23.76 -17.68
C GLY A 289 0.54 -23.81 -16.18
N ASN A 290 -0.47 -23.09 -15.70
CA ASN A 290 -0.95 -23.23 -14.32
C ASN A 290 -1.54 -24.63 -14.11
N GLY A 291 -1.18 -25.31 -13.02
CA GLY A 291 -1.40 -26.75 -12.86
C GLY A 291 -2.85 -27.18 -12.77
N ALA A 292 -3.71 -26.41 -12.08
CA ALA A 292 -5.13 -26.72 -11.93
C ALA A 292 -6.00 -26.12 -13.05
N GLY A 293 -5.58 -24.98 -13.61
CA GLY A 293 -6.26 -24.31 -14.71
C GLY A 293 -6.08 -22.79 -14.67
N LEU A 294 -6.71 -22.09 -15.62
CA LEU A 294 -6.51 -20.64 -15.75
C LEU A 294 -7.42 -19.82 -14.84
N PHE A 295 -8.74 -20.04 -14.87
CA PHE A 295 -9.72 -19.31 -14.05
C PHE A 295 -10.60 -20.27 -13.26
N THR A 296 -10.83 -19.99 -11.99
CA THR A 296 -11.80 -20.70 -11.15
C THR A 296 -12.49 -19.74 -10.19
N ARG A 297 -13.75 -20.04 -9.83
CA ARG A 297 -14.53 -19.29 -8.83
C ARG A 297 -14.64 -17.78 -9.12
N ILE A 298 -14.54 -17.39 -10.39
CA ILE A 298 -14.81 -16.04 -10.90
C ILE A 298 -16.21 -16.10 -11.55
N TYR A 299 -17.13 -15.24 -11.07
CA TYR A 299 -18.56 -15.27 -11.44
C TYR A 299 -18.94 -14.10 -12.34
#